data_AF-A0AA43M140-F1
#
_entry.id   AF-A0AA43M140-F1
#
_cell.length_a   1.000
_cell.length_b   1.000
_cell.length_c   1.000
_cell.angle_alpha   90.00
_cell.angle_beta   90.00
_cell.angle_gamma   90.00
#
_symmetry.space_group_name_H-M   'P 1'
#
loop_
_entity.id
_entity.type
_entity.pdbx_description
1 polymer ?
#
loop_
_entity_poly.entity_id
_entity_poly.type
_entity_poly.pdbx_seq_one_letter_code
_entity_poly.pdbx_strand_id
1 'polypeptide(L)' 'MDKKYSLAELKAMPTLQQSHTDNLKKETRNERVWLSRLTVADGMPYNNQVTVEVFSNGKWNIVDTYQAQ' A
#
# COMPACT_ATOMS: atom_id res chain seq x y z
N MET A 1 -6.43 -1.08 13.90
CA MET A 1 -6.47 -1.07 12.42
C MET A 1 -6.75 -2.51 12.05
N ASP A 2 -8.02 -2.85 11.87
CA ASP A 2 -8.43 -4.24 12.12
C ASP A 2 -8.63 -5.06 10.85
N LYS A 3 -8.35 -4.47 9.67
CA LYS A 3 -8.40 -5.19 8.39
C LYS A 3 -7.13 -4.98 7.56
N LYS A 4 -6.40 -6.07 7.29
CA LYS A 4 -5.37 -6.14 6.24
C LYS A 4 -6.04 -6.47 4.90
N TYR A 5 -5.57 -5.85 3.83
CA TYR A 5 -6.05 -6.14 2.48
C TYR A 5 -5.32 -7.35 1.91
N SER A 6 -6.06 -8.25 1.29
CA SER A 6 -5.49 -9.32 0.48
C SER A 6 -4.97 -8.79 -0.86
N LEU A 7 -4.12 -9.58 -1.50
CA LEU A 7 -3.59 -9.25 -2.83
C LEU A 7 -4.71 -9.20 -3.88
N ALA A 8 -5.66 -10.14 -3.79
CA ALA A 8 -6.80 -10.21 -4.69
C ALA A 8 -7.67 -8.96 -4.60
N GLU A 9 -7.99 -8.50 -3.39
CA GLU A 9 -8.75 -7.26 -3.17
C GLU A 9 -8.01 -6.06 -3.79
N LEU A 10 -6.72 -5.90 -3.51
CA LEU A 10 -5.94 -4.75 -4.02
C LEU A 10 -5.76 -4.77 -5.55
N LYS A 11 -5.67 -5.96 -6.16
CA LYS A 11 -5.61 -6.11 -7.62
C LYS A 11 -6.94 -5.77 -8.29
N ALA A 12 -8.07 -6.09 -7.64
CA ALA A 12 -9.40 -5.73 -8.14
C ALA A 12 -9.71 -4.23 -8.01
N MET A 13 -9.03 -3.52 -7.10
CA MET A 13 -9.17 -2.07 -6.96
C MET A 13 -8.50 -1.31 -8.11
N PRO A 14 -9.14 -0.23 -8.61
CA PRO A 14 -8.51 0.67 -9.56
C PRO A 14 -7.24 1.28 -8.96
N THR A 15 -6.23 1.49 -9.79
CA THR A 15 -5.08 2.30 -9.40
C THR A 15 -5.48 3.77 -9.54
N LEU A 16 -5.53 4.50 -8.43
CA LEU A 16 -5.88 5.92 -8.40
C LEU A 16 -4.70 6.78 -8.89
N GLN A 17 -3.49 6.41 -8.48
CA GLN A 17 -2.24 7.05 -8.89
C GLN A 17 -1.12 6.01 -8.93
N GLN A 18 -0.21 6.17 -9.88
CA GLN A 18 0.98 5.34 -10.00
C GLN A 18 2.22 6.19 -9.67
N SER A 19 2.98 5.77 -8.65
CA SER A 19 4.30 6.32 -8.33
C SER A 19 5.39 5.58 -9.13
N HIS A 20 6.66 5.88 -8.84
CA HIS A 20 7.78 5.17 -9.48
C HIS A 20 7.72 3.66 -9.26
N THR A 21 7.40 3.22 -8.04
CA THR A 21 7.47 1.82 -7.61
C THR A 21 6.14 1.24 -7.12
N ASP A 22 5.13 2.08 -6.86
CA ASP A 22 3.92 1.66 -6.16
C ASP A 22 2.65 2.17 -6.86
N ASN A 23 1.55 1.46 -6.63
CA ASN A 23 0.21 1.84 -7.06
C ASN A 23 -0.60 2.27 -5.83
N LEU A 24 -1.12 3.50 -5.83
CA LEU A 24 -2.12 3.95 -4.86
C LEU A 24 -3.44 3.27 -5.16
N LYS A 25 -3.89 2.39 -4.27
CA LYS A 25 -5.12 1.60 -4.43
C LYS A 25 -6.31 2.22 -3.69
N LYS A 26 -6.04 2.92 -2.59
CA LYS A 26 -7.05 3.62 -1.80
C LYS A 26 -6.46 4.93 -1.30
N GLU A 27 -7.24 5.99 -1.43
CA GLU A 27 -6.97 7.27 -0.79
C GLU A 27 -8.28 7.82 -0.24
N THR A 28 -8.25 8.16 1.04
CA THR A 28 -9.32 8.89 1.73
C THR A 28 -8.70 10.10 2.42
N ARG A 29 -9.51 10.91 3.12
CA ARG A 29 -9.00 12.05 3.88
C ARG A 29 -7.88 11.68 4.87
N ASN A 30 -7.94 10.48 5.45
CA ASN A 30 -7.09 10.10 6.58
C ASN A 30 -6.27 8.83 6.35
N GLU A 31 -6.47 8.11 5.24
CA GLU A 31 -5.80 6.83 4.98
C GLU A 31 -5.39 6.72 3.51
N ARG A 32 -4.17 6.23 3.27
CA ARG A 32 -3.69 5.78 1.96
C ARG A 32 -3.20 4.34 2.02
N VAL A 33 -3.46 3.60 0.96
CA VAL A 33 -2.99 2.21 0.82
C VAL A 33 -2.28 2.06 -0.51
N TRP A 34 -1.00 1.69 -0.43
CA TRP A 34 -0.11 1.52 -1.57
C TRP A 34 0.19 0.03 -1.76
N LEU A 35 0.11 -0.43 -3.01
CA LEU A 35 0.56 -1.76 -3.40
C LEU A 35 1.83 -1.63 -4.24
N SER A 36 2.91 -2.23 -3.77
CA SER A 36 4.18 -2.20 -4.48
C SER A 36 4.16 -3.05 -5.74
N ARG A 37 4.83 -2.55 -6.78
CA ARG A 37 5.12 -3.27 -8.02
C ARG A 37 6.47 -3.97 -7.96
N LEU A 38 7.28 -3.69 -6.94
CA LEU A 38 8.54 -4.36 -6.69
C LEU A 38 8.34 -5.68 -5.95
N THR A 39 9.33 -6.55 -6.10
CA THR A 39 9.35 -7.90 -5.54
C THR A 39 10.64 -8.14 -4.76
N VAL A 40 10.75 -9.31 -4.13
CA VAL A 40 12.01 -9.73 -3.48
C VAL A 40 13.18 -9.83 -4.46
N ALA A 41 12.92 -10.08 -5.74
CA ALA A 41 13.97 -10.09 -6.78
C ALA A 41 14.55 -8.70 -7.05
N ASP A 42 13.78 -7.64 -6.78
CA ASP A 42 14.20 -6.24 -6.88
C ASP A 42 14.86 -5.74 -5.58
N GLY A 43 15.10 -6.63 -4.61
CA GLY A 43 15.73 -6.31 -3.31
C GLY A 43 14.76 -5.85 -2.23
N MET A 44 13.44 -5.98 -2.42
CA MET A 44 12.44 -5.63 -1.40
C MET A 44 12.25 -6.76 -0.37
N PRO A 45 11.78 -6.45 0.86
CA PRO A 45 11.56 -7.47 1.88
C PRO A 45 10.37 -8.40 1.60
N TYR A 46 9.39 -7.97 0.80
CA TYR A 46 8.16 -8.72 0.52
C TYR A 46 7.79 -8.69 -0.97
N ASN A 47 7.19 -9.79 -1.43
CA ASN A 47 6.46 -9.78 -2.70
C ASN A 47 5.09 -9.13 -2.47
N ASN A 48 4.69 -8.20 -3.34
CA ASN A 48 3.40 -7.50 -3.21
C ASN A 48 3.27 -6.74 -1.87
N GLN A 49 4.30 -5.98 -1.49
CA GLN A 49 4.28 -5.19 -0.26
C GLN A 49 3.12 -4.21 -0.28
N VAL A 50 2.40 -4.14 0.84
CA VAL A 50 1.40 -3.12 1.14
C VAL A 50 1.97 -2.15 2.14
N THR A 51 1.85 -0.86 1.86
CA THR A 51 2.16 0.21 2.79
C THR A 51 0.87 0.96 3.12
N VAL A 52 0.54 1.05 4.41
CA VAL A 52 -0.61 1.81 4.90
C VAL A 52 -0.11 3.08 5.56
N GLU A 53 -0.63 4.21 5.10
CA GLU A 53 -0.34 5.52 5.67
C GLU A 53 -1.59 6.13 6.28
N VAL A 54 -1.42 6.85 7.38
CA VAL A 54 -2.47 7.66 8.00
C VAL A 54 -2.04 9.11 8.04
N PHE A 55 -2.98 10.01 7.74
CA PHE A 55 -2.75 11.44 7.87
C PHE A 55 -2.92 11.87 9.33
N SER A 56 -1.83 12.24 9.98
CA SER A 56 -1.83 12.75 11.35
C SER A 56 -0.72 13.78 11.54
N ASN A 57 -0.98 14.79 12.39
CA ASN A 57 -0.06 15.91 12.64
C ASN A 57 0.40 16.63 11.36
N GLY A 58 -0.51 16.81 10.39
CA GLY A 58 -0.24 17.53 9.15
C GLY A 58 0.62 16.78 8.12
N LYS A 59 0.90 15.48 8.34
CA LYS A 59 1.69 14.65 7.43
C LYS A 59 1.13 13.23 7.30
N TRP A 60 1.47 12.55 6.21
CA TRP A 60 1.23 11.12 6.05
C TRP A 60 2.31 10.35 6.81
N ASN A 61 1.90 9.43 7.67
CA ASN A 61 2.78 8.57 8.45
C ASN A 61 2.49 7.12 8.10
N ILE A 62 3.52 6.34 7.81
CA ILE A 62 3.40 4.90 7.64
C ILE A 62 3.04 4.29 9.00
N VAL A 63 1.96 3.53 9.04
CA VAL A 63 1.47 2.87 10.26
C VAL A 63 1.47 1.34 10.16
N ASP A 64 1.55 0.79 8.95
CA ASP A 64 1.72 -0.64 8.74
C ASP A 64 2.41 -0.92 7.39
N THR A 65 3.23 -1.97 7.37
CA THR A 65 3.86 -2.51 6.16
C THR A 65 3.84 -4.03 6.24
N TYR A 66 3.23 -4.68 5.25
CA TYR A 66 3.09 -6.14 5.24
C TYR A 66 3.06 -6.72 3.82
N GLN A 67 3.32 -8.02 3.72
CA GLN A 67 3.10 -8.78 2.50
C GLN A 67 1.61 -9.09 2.34
N ALA A 68 1.00 -8.71 1.21
CA ALA A 68 -0.33 -9.19 0.86
C ALA A 68 -0.28 -10.68 0.48
N GLN A 69 -1.23 -11.46 1.02
CA GLN A 69 -1.47 -12.85 0.62
C GLN A 69 -2.60 -12.96 -0.39
#